data_AF-A0A6S6FZN2-F1
#
_entry.id   AF-A0A6S6FZN2-F1
#
_cell.length_a   1.000
_cell.length_b   1.000
_cell.length_c   1.000
_cell.angle_alpha   90.00
_cell.angle_beta   90.00
_cell.angle_gamma   90.00
#
_symmetry.space_group_name_H-M   'P 1'
#
loop_
_entity.id
_entity.type
_entity.pdbx_description
1 polymer ?
#
loop_
_entity_poly.entity_id
_entity_poly.type
_entity_poly.pdbx_seq_one_letter_code
_entity_poly.pdbx_strand_id
1 'polypeptide(L)'
;MGGKNVARSSAARAEAMAAHDAVMRTAPGWVALPRIVLKGTTIDMYRAPASRQAELIAWPVKSTFPNRVSLTGLGDDEPDRLDARIFGCGVSNGVDRDFLEPVRTDSSDSALITLATGIFSDQTMISQLAEDEDTFGFGDDCTALDQVLPGFAGSYSFVGNEFSGMSPNEAQLEIMQRGSVAQRAAARRFIVAHPGDVHPSALIQVISELVALGDFERAAFWYYVWQIRSEPWARLGSRDGDAALRGAIRATLGPAINGWAGSDMIAMTNLMKQASTFEARAPVYSGRPAGVSAAAWAAAIARSRADHSARTLDRAMPNDPKFIDDADKARRQNGLSVGPWKNRGQPLDPSWR
;
A
#
# COMPACT_ATOMS: atom_id res chain seq x y z
N MET A 1 -8.12 26.54 -3.28
CA MET A 1 -7.60 25.25 -2.79
C MET A 1 -6.26 24.81 -3.42
N GLY A 2 -5.63 25.57 -4.34
CA GLY A 2 -4.47 25.08 -5.12
C GLY A 2 -3.09 25.04 -4.43
N GLY A 3 -2.80 25.86 -3.42
CA GLY A 3 -1.43 26.01 -2.90
C GLY A 3 -0.87 24.80 -2.12
N LYS A 4 -1.71 24.09 -1.34
CA LYS A 4 -1.27 22.93 -0.53
C LYS A 4 -0.99 21.69 -1.38
N ASN A 5 -1.70 21.53 -2.51
CA ASN A 5 -1.51 20.39 -3.40
C ASN A 5 -0.19 20.50 -4.18
N VAL A 6 0.15 21.70 -4.66
CA VAL A 6 1.41 21.94 -5.39
C VAL A 6 2.66 21.63 -4.54
N ALA A 7 2.67 22.07 -3.27
CA ALA A 7 3.80 21.81 -2.37
C ALA A 7 3.99 20.31 -2.10
N ARG A 8 2.89 19.55 -2.00
CA ARG A 8 2.93 18.09 -1.78
C ARG A 8 3.38 17.33 -3.02
N SER A 9 2.80 17.64 -4.19
CA SER A 9 3.23 17.04 -5.46
C SER A 9 4.72 17.30 -5.73
N SER A 10 5.21 18.49 -5.37
CA SER A 10 6.64 18.80 -5.48
C SER A 10 7.52 17.97 -4.55
N ALA A 11 7.08 17.71 -3.32
CA ALA A 11 7.84 16.89 -2.37
C ALA A 11 7.87 15.41 -2.79
N ALA A 12 6.71 14.86 -3.19
CA ALA A 12 6.61 13.48 -3.69
C ALA A 12 7.47 13.28 -4.94
N ARG A 13 7.44 14.23 -5.89
CA ARG A 13 8.31 14.21 -7.06
C ARG A 13 9.79 14.24 -6.69
N ALA A 14 10.19 15.10 -5.75
CA ALA A 14 11.59 15.19 -5.32
C ALA A 14 12.07 13.88 -4.66
N GLU A 15 11.22 13.24 -3.86
CA GLU A 15 11.48 11.92 -3.28
C GLU A 15 11.60 10.84 -4.37
N ALA A 16 10.72 10.89 -5.38
CA ALA A 16 10.77 9.97 -6.51
C ALA A 16 12.02 10.09 -7.36
N MET A 17 12.40 11.32 -7.68
CA MET A 17 13.65 11.63 -8.36
C MET A 17 14.85 11.10 -7.57
N ALA A 18 14.89 11.33 -6.24
CA ALA A 18 15.99 10.88 -5.40
C ALA A 18 16.09 9.35 -5.31
N ALA A 19 14.94 8.66 -5.18
CA ALA A 19 14.90 7.20 -5.15
C ALA A 19 15.35 6.59 -6.48
N HIS A 20 14.88 7.11 -7.61
CA HIS A 20 15.32 6.68 -8.94
C HIS A 20 16.80 6.89 -9.17
N ASP A 21 17.31 8.05 -8.79
CA ASP A 21 18.72 8.35 -8.94
C ASP A 21 19.59 7.40 -8.09
N ALA A 22 19.16 7.05 -6.88
CA ALA A 22 19.86 6.06 -6.06
C ALA A 22 19.88 4.66 -6.69
N VAL A 23 18.76 4.22 -7.26
CA VAL A 23 18.66 2.93 -7.98
C VAL A 23 19.59 2.93 -9.19
N MET A 24 19.50 3.94 -10.05
CA MET A 24 20.28 4.00 -11.29
C MET A 24 21.79 4.14 -11.03
N ARG A 25 22.21 4.83 -9.97
CA ARG A 25 23.63 4.91 -9.58
C ARG A 25 24.20 3.60 -9.05
N THR A 26 23.36 2.70 -8.55
CA THR A 26 23.78 1.38 -8.05
C THR A 26 23.60 0.27 -9.08
N ALA A 27 22.84 0.54 -10.15
CA ALA A 27 22.63 -0.39 -11.25
C ALA A 27 23.94 -0.59 -12.04
N PRO A 28 24.44 -1.84 -12.17
CA PRO A 28 25.66 -2.12 -12.91
C PRO A 28 25.59 -1.64 -14.36
N GLY A 29 26.62 -0.93 -14.81
CA GLY A 29 26.75 -0.48 -16.20
C GLY A 29 26.02 0.81 -16.56
N TRP A 30 25.24 1.40 -15.64
CA TRP A 30 24.58 2.68 -15.84
C TRP A 30 25.41 3.85 -15.30
N VAL A 31 25.41 4.96 -16.05
CA VAL A 31 26.08 6.21 -15.72
C VAL A 31 25.06 7.34 -15.77
N ALA A 32 24.92 8.09 -14.68
CA ALA A 32 24.09 9.28 -14.64
C ALA A 32 24.77 10.43 -15.41
N LEU A 33 24.03 11.09 -16.30
CA LEU A 33 24.46 12.28 -17.03
C LEU A 33 23.98 13.56 -16.33
N PRO A 34 24.50 14.75 -16.70
CA PRO A 34 24.06 16.01 -16.11
C PRO A 34 22.55 16.24 -16.28
N ARG A 35 21.87 16.52 -15.17
CA ARG A 35 20.44 16.85 -15.13
C ARG A 35 20.14 18.13 -15.92
N ILE A 36 19.07 18.11 -16.71
CA ILE A 36 18.58 19.27 -17.46
C ILE A 36 17.38 19.86 -16.75
N VAL A 37 17.36 21.18 -16.55
CA VAL A 37 16.21 21.90 -15.97
C VAL A 37 15.58 22.77 -17.04
N LEU A 38 14.37 22.41 -17.46
CA LEU A 38 13.56 23.17 -18.42
C LEU A 38 12.46 23.95 -17.70
N LYS A 39 11.83 24.90 -18.41
CA LYS A 39 10.67 25.62 -17.89
C LYS A 39 9.51 24.64 -17.69
N GLY A 40 9.30 24.21 -16.45
CA GLY A 40 8.19 23.33 -16.08
C GLY A 40 8.49 21.83 -16.11
N THR A 41 9.75 21.41 -16.33
CA THR A 41 10.17 20.00 -16.30
C THR A 41 11.63 19.90 -15.85
N THR A 42 11.98 18.83 -15.14
CA THR A 42 13.38 18.44 -14.92
C THR A 42 13.63 17.10 -15.58
N ILE A 43 14.76 16.92 -16.27
CA ILE A 43 15.08 15.69 -17.00
C ILE A 43 16.30 15.06 -16.35
N ASP A 44 16.13 13.84 -15.86
CA ASP A 44 17.23 12.95 -15.51
C ASP A 44 17.61 12.10 -16.71
N MET A 45 18.90 11.85 -16.88
CA MET A 45 19.40 11.07 -18.00
C MET A 45 20.40 10.05 -17.50
N TYR A 46 20.27 8.83 -18.01
CA TYR A 46 21.14 7.73 -17.68
C TYR A 46 21.58 7.04 -18.96
N ARG A 47 22.81 6.55 -18.98
CA ARG A 47 23.37 5.86 -20.14
C ARG A 47 23.99 4.55 -19.70
N ALA A 48 23.80 3.51 -20.48
CA ALA A 48 24.52 2.26 -20.36
C ALA A 48 25.48 2.12 -21.55
N PRO A 49 26.77 2.55 -21.41
CA PRO A 49 27.68 2.64 -22.54
C PRO A 49 27.90 1.30 -23.24
N ALA A 50 27.94 0.21 -22.48
CA ALA A 50 28.16 -1.14 -22.99
C ALA A 50 27.01 -1.65 -23.87
N SER A 51 25.78 -1.21 -23.63
CA SER A 51 24.59 -1.65 -24.40
C SER A 51 24.08 -0.62 -25.40
N ARG A 52 24.76 0.54 -25.54
CA ARG A 52 24.30 1.67 -26.36
C ARG A 52 22.85 2.07 -26.05
N GLN A 53 22.47 1.96 -24.77
CA GLN A 53 21.17 2.38 -24.28
C GLN A 53 21.26 3.69 -23.51
N ALA A 54 20.21 4.50 -23.61
CA ALA A 54 20.03 5.68 -22.79
C ALA A 54 18.58 5.82 -22.35
N GLU A 55 18.39 6.38 -21.16
CA GLU A 55 17.08 6.59 -20.55
C GLU A 55 16.95 8.05 -20.17
N LEU A 56 15.87 8.68 -20.61
CA LEU A 56 15.56 10.07 -20.29
C LEU A 56 14.24 10.12 -19.53
N ILE A 57 14.30 10.59 -18.29
CA ILE A 57 13.16 10.65 -17.40
C ILE A 57 12.79 12.11 -17.18
N ALA A 58 11.69 12.54 -17.76
CA ALA A 58 11.13 13.87 -17.53
C ALA A 58 10.21 13.85 -16.31
N TRP A 59 10.42 14.84 -15.44
CA TRP A 59 9.71 15.08 -14.20
C TRP A 59 8.97 16.42 -14.29
N PRO A 60 7.71 16.44 -14.76
CA PRO A 60 6.98 17.68 -14.94
C PRO A 60 6.69 18.38 -13.61
N VAL A 61 6.77 19.71 -13.61
CA VAL A 61 6.53 20.52 -12.41
C VAL A 61 5.06 20.45 -11.97
N LYS A 62 4.15 20.27 -12.93
CA LYS A 62 2.70 20.23 -12.71
C LYS A 62 2.11 18.82 -12.63
N SER A 63 2.86 17.78 -12.99
CA SER A 63 2.42 16.38 -12.89
C SER A 63 3.13 15.65 -11.77
N THR A 64 2.47 14.63 -11.21
CA THR A 64 3.07 13.70 -10.25
C THR A 64 3.74 12.51 -10.93
N PHE A 65 3.45 12.25 -12.21
CA PHE A 65 4.00 11.10 -12.93
C PHE A 65 5.15 11.52 -13.87
N PRO A 66 6.26 10.77 -13.86
CA PRO A 66 7.32 10.96 -14.84
C PRO A 66 6.89 10.44 -16.22
N ASN A 67 7.56 10.95 -17.25
CA ASN A 67 7.57 10.35 -18.58
C ASN A 67 8.98 9.82 -18.86
N ARG A 68 9.08 8.64 -19.48
CA ARG A 68 10.36 8.06 -19.91
C ARG A 68 10.45 8.08 -21.43
N VAL A 69 11.63 8.39 -21.94
CA VAL A 69 12.06 8.02 -23.29
C VAL A 69 13.23 7.05 -23.16
N SER A 70 13.09 5.84 -23.70
CA SER A 70 14.15 4.85 -23.81
C SER A 70 14.74 4.88 -25.20
N LEU A 71 16.06 4.99 -25.28
CA LEU A 71 16.82 5.00 -26.52
C LEU A 71 17.67 3.73 -26.61
N THR A 72 17.58 2.99 -27.71
CA THR A 72 18.34 1.75 -27.94
C THR A 72 19.04 1.78 -29.29
N GLY A 73 20.34 1.48 -29.35
CA GLY A 73 21.04 1.36 -30.63
C GLY A 73 20.47 0.24 -31.52
N LEU A 74 20.30 0.51 -32.82
CA LEU A 74 19.72 -0.42 -33.80
C LEU A 74 20.67 -1.54 -34.29
N GLY A 75 21.77 -1.80 -33.57
CA GLY A 75 22.76 -2.84 -33.90
C GLY A 75 24.04 -2.31 -34.56
N ASP A 76 24.88 -3.23 -35.03
CA ASP A 76 26.22 -2.94 -35.58
C ASP A 76 26.16 -2.41 -37.03
N ASP A 77 25.11 -2.77 -37.78
CA ASP A 77 24.91 -2.33 -39.16
C ASP A 77 24.46 -0.86 -39.26
N GLU A 78 23.94 -0.30 -38.16
CA GLU A 78 23.48 1.09 -38.06
C GLU A 78 24.00 1.77 -36.77
N PRO A 79 25.33 1.96 -36.64
CA PRO A 79 25.96 2.41 -35.39
C PRO A 79 25.63 3.86 -35.01
N ASP A 80 25.02 4.62 -35.90
CA ASP A 80 24.62 6.01 -35.66
C ASP A 80 23.10 6.16 -35.45
N ARG A 81 22.34 5.05 -35.43
CA ARG A 81 20.87 5.08 -35.30
C ARG A 81 20.42 4.56 -33.94
N LEU A 82 19.46 5.28 -33.36
CA LEU A 82 18.78 4.92 -32.11
C LEU A 82 17.27 4.71 -32.38
N ASP A 83 16.70 3.64 -31.84
CA ASP A 83 15.25 3.47 -31.63
C ASP A 83 14.85 4.26 -30.39
N ALA A 84 13.74 5.01 -30.45
CA ALA A 84 13.26 5.84 -29.35
C ALA A 84 11.84 5.45 -28.96
N ARG A 85 11.61 5.10 -27.69
CA ARG A 85 10.31 4.66 -27.17
C ARG A 85 9.88 5.51 -25.98
N ILE A 86 8.65 6.02 -26.03
CA ILE A 86 8.08 6.88 -24.99
C ILE A 86 7.15 6.06 -24.09
N PHE A 87 7.22 6.29 -22.78
CA PHE A 87 6.39 5.66 -21.75
C PHE A 87 5.85 6.73 -20.79
N GLY A 88 4.55 6.69 -20.48
CA GLY A 88 3.87 7.67 -19.63
C GLY A 88 2.46 7.24 -19.23
N CYS A 89 1.76 8.12 -18.49
CA CYS A 89 0.33 7.97 -18.20
C CYS A 89 -0.48 8.69 -19.27
N GLY A 90 -1.41 7.96 -19.92
CA GLY A 90 -2.14 8.45 -21.09
C GLY A 90 -1.43 8.07 -22.38
N VAL A 91 -1.97 7.04 -23.04
CA VAL A 91 -1.64 6.65 -24.41
C VAL A 91 -0.18 6.21 -24.60
N SER A 92 0.15 5.02 -24.09
CA SER A 92 1.11 4.12 -24.77
C SER A 92 0.46 3.61 -26.07
N ASN A 93 0.06 4.52 -26.96
CA ASN A 93 0.16 4.13 -28.36
C ASN A 93 1.66 3.97 -28.54
N GLY A 94 2.09 2.78 -28.97
CA GLY A 94 3.33 2.66 -29.72
C GLY A 94 3.15 3.61 -30.88
N VAL A 95 3.46 4.87 -30.63
CA VAL A 95 3.52 5.85 -31.65
C VAL A 95 4.84 5.50 -32.32
N ASP A 96 4.79 4.52 -33.23
CA ASP A 96 5.50 4.59 -34.50
C ASP A 96 5.01 5.87 -35.23
N ARG A 97 5.07 7.02 -34.56
CA ARG A 97 5.28 8.25 -35.27
C ARG A 97 6.75 8.07 -35.57
N ASP A 98 7.02 7.92 -36.86
CA ASP A 98 8.24 8.35 -37.53
C ASP A 98 8.50 9.85 -37.21
N PHE A 99 8.43 10.24 -35.94
CA PHE A 99 9.03 11.45 -35.46
C PHE A 99 10.50 11.15 -35.56
N LEU A 100 11.09 11.86 -36.51
CA LEU A 100 12.50 11.94 -36.76
C LEU A 100 12.95 10.79 -37.66
N GLU A 101 13.43 11.20 -38.83
CA GLU A 101 14.59 10.54 -39.43
C GLU A 101 15.48 9.98 -38.32
N PRO A 102 16.00 8.75 -38.47
CA PRO A 102 16.77 8.11 -37.42
C PRO A 102 17.76 9.10 -36.82
N VAL A 103 17.63 9.33 -35.50
CA VAL A 103 18.39 10.37 -34.83
C VAL A 103 19.86 9.99 -34.97
N ARG A 104 20.55 10.67 -35.89
CA ARG A 104 21.99 10.54 -36.08
C ARG A 104 22.66 11.19 -34.89
N THR A 105 22.81 10.41 -33.83
CA THR A 105 23.68 10.80 -32.74
C THR A 105 25.02 10.18 -33.03
N ASP A 106 26.07 10.99 -33.01
CA ASP A 106 27.46 10.52 -32.87
C ASP A 106 27.71 9.84 -31.51
N SER A 107 26.65 9.42 -30.82
CA SER A 107 26.63 8.88 -29.47
C SER A 107 27.23 9.83 -28.42
N SER A 108 27.38 11.13 -28.72
CA SER A 108 27.89 12.09 -27.73
C SER A 108 26.83 12.45 -26.69
N ASP A 109 27.27 12.78 -25.47
CA ASP A 109 26.37 13.26 -24.43
C ASP A 109 25.69 14.57 -24.83
N SER A 110 26.35 15.41 -25.63
CA SER A 110 25.77 16.63 -26.21
C SER A 110 24.62 16.36 -27.18
N ALA A 111 24.72 15.30 -28.00
CA ALA A 111 23.65 14.90 -28.90
C ALA A 111 22.43 14.40 -28.11
N LEU A 112 22.65 13.60 -27.05
CA LEU A 112 21.60 13.15 -26.14
C LEU A 112 20.91 14.32 -25.42
N ILE A 113 21.67 15.30 -24.92
CA ILE A 113 21.12 16.51 -24.29
C ILE A 113 20.25 17.31 -25.28
N THR A 114 20.70 17.45 -26.51
CA THR A 114 19.97 18.18 -27.56
C THR A 114 18.68 17.47 -27.91
N LEU A 115 18.72 16.15 -28.07
CA LEU A 115 17.54 15.31 -28.31
C LEU A 115 16.55 15.40 -27.14
N ALA A 116 17.02 15.25 -25.90
CA ALA A 116 16.22 15.38 -24.69
C ALA A 116 15.48 16.71 -24.63
N THR A 117 16.22 17.78 -24.90
CA THR A 117 15.68 19.13 -24.93
C THR A 117 14.65 19.25 -26.04
N GLY A 118 14.91 18.73 -27.24
CA GLY A 118 13.94 18.73 -28.35
C GLY A 118 12.63 18.03 -28.00
N ILE A 119 12.72 16.77 -27.53
CA ILE A 119 11.55 15.94 -27.18
C ILE A 119 10.69 16.60 -26.10
N PHE A 120 11.31 17.15 -25.05
CA PHE A 120 10.58 17.66 -23.89
C PHE A 120 10.39 19.19 -23.87
N SER A 121 10.97 19.94 -24.82
CA SER A 121 10.69 21.37 -25.00
C SER A 121 9.51 21.65 -25.91
N ASP A 122 9.10 20.66 -26.72
CA ASP A 122 7.88 20.74 -27.51
C ASP A 122 6.67 20.77 -26.56
N GLN A 123 6.27 21.98 -26.19
CA GLN A 123 5.15 22.23 -25.29
C GLN A 123 3.85 21.68 -25.86
N THR A 124 3.74 21.46 -27.17
CA THR A 124 2.56 20.86 -27.79
C THR A 124 2.38 19.41 -27.35
N MET A 125 3.46 18.66 -27.18
CA MET A 125 3.40 17.29 -26.65
C MET A 125 3.01 17.28 -25.17
N ILE A 126 3.60 18.16 -24.37
CA ILE A 126 3.31 18.27 -22.93
C ILE A 126 1.90 18.80 -22.67
N SER A 127 1.43 19.75 -23.48
CA SER A 127 0.09 20.33 -23.39
C SER A 127 -0.99 19.39 -23.92
N GLN A 128 -0.75 18.64 -25.00
CA GLN A 128 -1.69 17.61 -25.46
C GLN A 128 -1.86 16.48 -24.43
N LEU A 129 -0.79 16.13 -23.71
CA LEU A 129 -0.86 15.18 -22.59
C LEU A 129 -1.60 15.74 -21.35
N ALA A 130 -1.69 17.08 -21.21
CA ALA A 130 -2.28 17.74 -20.05
C ALA A 130 -3.71 18.26 -20.28
N GLU A 131 -4.07 18.62 -21.52
CA GLU A 131 -5.42 19.12 -21.86
C GLU A 131 -6.44 18.00 -22.07
N ASP A 132 -6.00 16.75 -22.29
CA ASP A 132 -6.87 15.58 -22.36
C ASP A 132 -7.21 14.96 -20.99
N GLU A 133 -6.73 15.55 -19.88
CA GLU A 133 -7.05 15.11 -18.50
C GLU A 133 -8.57 15.14 -18.19
N ASP A 134 -9.34 16.01 -18.85
CA ASP A 134 -10.80 16.13 -18.66
C ASP A 134 -11.62 15.22 -19.60
N THR A 135 -11.05 14.76 -20.72
CA THR A 135 -11.77 13.97 -21.75
C THR A 135 -11.51 12.46 -21.64
N PHE A 136 -10.30 12.09 -21.22
CA PHE A 136 -9.89 10.71 -21.00
C PHE A 136 -9.56 10.57 -19.51
N GLY A 137 -10.58 10.37 -18.68
CA GLY A 137 -10.37 10.02 -17.27
C GLY A 137 -9.31 8.93 -17.20
N PHE A 138 -8.26 9.14 -16.38
CA PHE A 138 -7.07 8.28 -16.25
C PHE A 138 -7.34 6.88 -16.80
N GLY A 139 -6.96 6.64 -18.06
CA GLY A 139 -7.23 5.34 -18.67
C GLY A 139 -6.69 4.25 -17.75
N ASP A 140 -7.38 3.11 -17.70
CA ASP A 140 -6.97 1.94 -16.91
C ASP A 140 -5.52 1.47 -17.23
N ASP A 141 -4.89 2.03 -18.26
CA ASP A 141 -3.54 1.80 -18.74
C ASP A 141 -2.50 2.84 -18.24
N CYS A 142 -2.63 3.32 -17.00
CA CYS A 142 -1.48 3.94 -16.33
C CYS A 142 -0.39 2.88 -16.18
N THR A 143 0.66 2.97 -17.00
CA THR A 143 1.82 2.09 -16.83
C THR A 143 2.35 2.23 -15.41
N ALA A 144 2.47 1.11 -14.71
CA ALA A 144 2.95 1.12 -13.33
C ALA A 144 4.35 1.73 -13.29
N LEU A 145 4.75 2.35 -12.18
CA LEU A 145 5.97 3.14 -12.13
C LEU A 145 7.24 2.31 -12.40
N ASP A 146 7.19 1.00 -12.13
CA ASP A 146 8.20 0.01 -12.51
C ASP A 146 8.27 -0.22 -14.03
N GLN A 147 7.17 0.02 -14.75
CA GLN A 147 7.14 0.04 -16.21
C GLN A 147 7.66 1.36 -16.78
N VAL A 148 7.55 2.48 -16.05
CA VAL A 148 8.03 3.81 -16.46
C VAL A 148 9.48 4.07 -16.03
N LEU A 149 9.95 3.55 -14.90
CA LEU A 149 11.27 3.80 -14.36
C LEU A 149 12.12 2.51 -14.35
N PRO A 150 13.13 2.38 -15.22
CA PRO A 150 13.99 1.21 -15.23
C PRO A 150 14.73 1.07 -13.88
N GLY A 151 14.98 -0.17 -13.47
CA GLY A 151 15.58 -0.46 -12.16
C GLY A 151 14.62 -0.40 -10.97
N PHE A 152 13.40 0.17 -11.11
CA PHE A 152 12.30 0.02 -10.14
C PHE A 152 11.66 -1.37 -10.19
N ALA A 153 12.42 -2.44 -10.47
CA ALA A 153 11.95 -3.82 -10.39
C ALA A 153 11.70 -4.17 -8.92
N GLY A 154 10.52 -3.82 -8.43
CA GLY A 154 10.11 -3.97 -7.05
C GLY A 154 8.89 -3.12 -6.76
N SER A 155 8.04 -3.60 -5.87
CA SER A 155 6.81 -2.98 -5.38
C SER A 155 7.05 -1.68 -4.58
N TYR A 156 7.80 -0.75 -5.15
CA TYR A 156 7.94 0.63 -4.72
C TYR A 156 7.04 1.50 -5.60
N SER A 157 5.75 1.18 -5.61
CA SER A 157 4.75 2.14 -6.06
C SER A 157 4.84 3.33 -5.11
N PHE A 158 4.93 4.55 -5.64
CA PHE A 158 4.68 5.77 -4.88
C PHE A 158 3.28 5.67 -4.26
N VAL A 159 3.24 5.26 -2.99
CA VAL A 159 2.06 5.31 -2.12
C VAL A 159 2.46 5.92 -0.76
N GLY A 160 3.31 6.94 -0.83
CA GLY A 160 3.48 7.95 0.21
C GLY A 160 2.31 8.93 0.22
N ASN A 161 2.48 10.05 0.92
CA ASN A 161 1.44 11.07 1.16
C ASN A 161 0.91 11.75 -0.12
N GLU A 162 1.30 11.35 -1.34
CA GLU A 162 0.68 11.78 -2.60
C GLU A 162 -0.83 11.52 -2.67
N PHE A 163 -1.37 10.56 -1.91
CA PHE A 163 -2.82 10.38 -1.73
C PHE A 163 -3.40 11.16 -0.55
N SER A 164 -2.67 12.11 0.05
CA SER A 164 -3.17 12.90 1.18
C SER A 164 -4.34 13.81 0.76
N GLY A 165 -5.55 13.28 0.84
CA GLY A 165 -6.80 13.90 0.38
C GLY A 165 -7.76 12.91 -0.28
N MET A 166 -7.29 11.74 -0.71
CA MET A 166 -8.10 10.64 -1.24
C MET A 166 -7.94 9.40 -0.34
N SER A 167 -9.05 8.75 0.00
CA SER A 167 -9.01 7.47 0.72
C SER A 167 -8.44 6.40 -0.21
N PRO A 168 -7.33 5.71 0.15
CA PRO A 168 -6.79 4.64 -0.68
C PRO A 168 -7.82 3.53 -0.86
N ASN A 169 -7.89 3.00 -2.08
CA ASN A 169 -8.70 1.83 -2.37
C ASN A 169 -8.01 0.54 -1.86
N GLU A 170 -8.69 -0.59 -1.99
CA GLU A 170 -8.22 -1.88 -1.47
C GLU A 170 -6.91 -2.35 -2.11
N ALA A 171 -6.76 -2.21 -3.44
CA ALA A 171 -5.54 -2.57 -4.15
C ALA A 171 -4.34 -1.71 -3.73
N GLN A 172 -4.57 -0.40 -3.53
CA GLN A 172 -3.54 0.52 -3.02
C GLN A 172 -3.12 0.16 -1.60
N LEU A 173 -4.07 -0.20 -0.72
CA LEU A 173 -3.76 -0.65 0.62
C LEU A 173 -2.95 -1.94 0.64
N GLU A 174 -3.27 -2.90 -0.24
CA GLU A 174 -2.50 -4.16 -0.36
C GLU A 174 -1.04 -3.89 -0.80
N ILE A 175 -0.84 -2.95 -1.74
CA ILE A 175 0.49 -2.51 -2.15
C ILE A 175 1.22 -1.84 -0.97
N MET A 176 0.57 -0.90 -0.28
CA MET A 176 1.16 -0.20 0.87
C MET A 176 1.57 -1.16 1.99
N GLN A 177 0.76 -2.19 2.24
CA GLN A 177 1.01 -3.22 3.25
C GLN A 177 2.23 -4.09 2.94
N ARG A 178 2.63 -4.21 1.67
CA ARG A 178 3.83 -4.93 1.22
C ARG A 178 5.04 -4.01 0.98
N GLY A 179 4.81 -2.69 0.99
CA GLY A 179 5.81 -1.67 0.70
C GLY A 179 6.79 -1.40 1.86
N SER A 180 7.40 -0.22 1.84
CA SER A 180 8.36 0.28 2.84
C SER A 180 7.77 0.38 4.26
N VAL A 181 8.64 0.54 5.26
CA VAL A 181 8.22 0.76 6.67
C VAL A 181 7.25 1.94 6.79
N ALA A 182 7.50 3.02 6.04
CA ALA A 182 6.64 4.20 6.04
C ALA A 182 5.26 3.93 5.41
N GLN A 183 5.22 3.16 4.32
CA GLN A 183 3.98 2.77 3.63
C GLN A 183 3.13 1.84 4.49
N ARG A 184 3.75 0.82 5.10
CA ARG A 184 3.06 -0.06 6.05
C ARG A 184 2.50 0.71 7.25
N ALA A 185 3.28 1.66 7.77
CA ALA A 185 2.80 2.55 8.83
C ALA A 185 1.63 3.44 8.38
N ALA A 186 1.63 3.94 7.15
CA ALA A 186 0.53 4.72 6.59
C ALA A 186 -0.73 3.87 6.38
N ALA A 187 -0.62 2.68 5.78
CA ALA A 187 -1.73 1.74 5.62
C ALA A 187 -2.33 1.35 6.97
N ARG A 188 -1.49 1.03 7.95
CA ARG A 188 -1.94 0.74 9.31
C ARG A 188 -2.74 1.88 9.91
N ARG A 189 -2.24 3.13 9.82
CA ARG A 189 -2.97 4.31 10.32
C ARG A 189 -4.32 4.47 9.62
N PHE A 190 -4.37 4.27 8.30
CA PHE A 190 -5.60 4.37 7.54
C PHE A 190 -6.61 3.31 7.96
N ILE A 191 -6.22 2.03 7.95
CA ILE A 191 -7.10 0.89 8.29
C ILE A 191 -7.69 1.03 9.70
N VAL A 192 -6.87 1.47 10.65
CA VAL A 192 -7.27 1.69 12.05
C VAL A 192 -8.25 2.86 12.20
N ALA A 193 -8.06 3.92 11.42
CA ALA A 193 -8.94 5.09 11.43
C ALA A 193 -10.25 4.85 10.65
N HIS A 194 -10.20 3.97 9.65
CA HIS A 194 -11.28 3.72 8.70
C HIS A 194 -11.63 2.22 8.59
N PRO A 195 -11.88 1.50 9.70
CA PRO A 195 -12.06 0.05 9.66
C PRO A 195 -13.31 -0.38 8.89
N GLY A 196 -14.27 0.52 8.67
CA GLY A 196 -15.46 0.30 7.85
C GLY A 196 -15.26 0.54 6.35
N ASP A 197 -14.12 1.10 5.93
CA ASP A 197 -13.85 1.36 4.51
C ASP A 197 -13.03 0.24 3.88
N VAL A 198 -12.61 -0.76 4.67
CA VAL A 198 -11.71 -1.84 4.24
C VAL A 198 -12.29 -3.21 4.54
N HIS A 199 -11.97 -4.18 3.69
CA HIS A 199 -12.34 -5.58 3.94
C HIS A 199 -11.69 -6.06 5.25
N PRO A 200 -12.37 -6.89 6.09
CA PRO A 200 -11.83 -7.32 7.37
C PRO A 200 -10.45 -8.01 7.29
N SER A 201 -10.11 -8.64 6.17
CA SER A 201 -8.78 -9.26 5.97
C SER A 201 -7.64 -8.24 6.05
N ALA A 202 -7.87 -6.96 5.73
CA ALA A 202 -6.85 -5.92 5.82
C ALA A 202 -6.32 -5.72 7.25
N LEU A 203 -7.12 -6.08 8.27
CA LEU A 203 -6.69 -6.03 9.67
C LEU A 203 -5.62 -7.07 10.01
N ILE A 204 -5.49 -8.16 9.25
CA ILE A 204 -4.53 -9.25 9.53
C ILE A 204 -3.10 -8.72 9.53
N GLN A 205 -2.75 -7.92 8.52
CA GLN A 205 -1.41 -7.31 8.42
C GLN A 205 -1.17 -6.32 9.55
N VAL A 206 -2.18 -5.50 9.89
CA VAL A 206 -2.10 -4.56 11.03
C VAL A 206 -1.80 -5.30 12.33
N ILE A 207 -2.53 -6.38 12.60
CA ILE A 207 -2.33 -7.20 13.80
C ILE A 207 -0.93 -7.81 13.82
N SER A 208 -0.50 -8.40 12.69
CA SER A 208 0.81 -9.05 12.56
C SER A 208 1.96 -8.05 12.80
N GLU A 209 1.86 -6.84 12.27
CA GLU A 209 2.83 -5.78 12.50
C GLU A 209 2.87 -5.31 13.95
N LEU A 210 1.71 -5.15 14.59
CA LEU A 210 1.64 -4.78 16.00
C LEU A 210 2.30 -5.84 16.87
N VAL A 211 2.07 -7.13 16.59
CA VAL A 211 2.77 -8.23 17.27
C VAL A 211 4.28 -8.16 17.05
N ALA A 212 4.74 -7.95 15.81
CA ALA A 212 6.16 -7.84 15.49
C ALA A 212 6.85 -6.66 16.20
N LEU A 213 6.12 -5.57 16.44
CA LEU A 213 6.59 -4.40 17.20
C LEU A 213 6.50 -4.57 18.72
N GLY A 214 5.95 -5.69 19.22
CA GLY A 214 5.68 -5.90 20.64
C GLY A 214 4.51 -5.06 21.19
N ASP A 215 3.65 -4.53 20.31
CA ASP A 215 2.48 -3.71 20.65
C ASP A 215 1.24 -4.59 20.92
N PHE A 216 1.37 -5.48 21.92
CA PHE A 216 0.42 -6.57 22.14
C PHE A 216 -0.98 -6.12 22.57
N GLU A 217 -1.13 -5.05 23.33
CA GLU A 217 -2.46 -4.56 23.74
C GLU A 217 -3.27 -4.09 22.54
N ARG A 218 -2.64 -3.32 21.63
CA ARG A 218 -3.28 -2.91 20.37
C ARG A 218 -3.49 -4.08 19.42
N ALA A 219 -2.53 -5.00 19.32
CA ALA A 219 -2.67 -6.20 18.50
C ALA A 219 -3.87 -7.04 18.96
N ALA A 220 -3.99 -7.29 20.27
CA ALA A 220 -5.09 -8.05 20.84
C ALA A 220 -6.44 -7.36 20.63
N PHE A 221 -6.51 -6.04 20.82
CA PHE A 221 -7.71 -5.25 20.53
C PHE A 221 -8.18 -5.46 19.08
N TRP A 222 -7.30 -5.21 18.10
CA TRP A 222 -7.64 -5.34 16.69
C TRP A 222 -7.91 -6.79 16.27
N TYR A 223 -7.26 -7.76 16.91
CA TYR A 223 -7.55 -9.18 16.72
C TYR A 223 -8.97 -9.55 17.17
N TYR A 224 -9.45 -9.03 18.30
CA TYR A 224 -10.83 -9.25 18.73
C TYR A 224 -11.84 -8.52 17.83
N VAL A 225 -11.56 -7.29 17.40
CA VAL A 225 -12.38 -6.60 16.39
C VAL A 225 -12.44 -7.40 15.09
N TRP A 226 -11.30 -7.90 14.60
CA TRP A 226 -11.22 -8.75 13.42
C TRP A 226 -12.02 -10.04 13.58
N GLN A 227 -11.99 -10.66 14.76
CA GLN A 227 -12.78 -11.87 15.03
C GLN A 227 -14.28 -11.61 14.90
N ILE A 228 -14.78 -10.47 15.36
CA ILE A 228 -16.19 -10.10 15.21
C ILE A 228 -16.52 -9.82 13.72
N ARG A 229 -15.67 -9.04 13.05
CA ARG A 229 -15.90 -8.56 11.68
C ARG A 229 -15.79 -9.65 10.61
N SER A 230 -14.91 -10.64 10.81
CA SER A 230 -14.70 -11.71 9.82
C SER A 230 -15.60 -12.93 10.04
N GLU A 231 -16.39 -13.00 11.13
CA GLU A 231 -17.31 -14.12 11.32
C GLU A 231 -18.43 -14.19 10.27
N PRO A 232 -19.14 -13.09 9.92
CA PRO A 232 -20.17 -13.14 8.88
C PRO A 232 -19.63 -13.63 7.53
N TRP A 233 -18.41 -13.21 7.18
CA TRP A 233 -17.69 -13.68 5.99
C TRP A 233 -17.43 -15.18 6.05
N ALA A 234 -16.83 -15.68 7.14
CA ALA A 234 -16.58 -17.11 7.32
C ALA A 234 -17.88 -17.96 7.33
N ARG A 235 -19.00 -17.38 7.78
CA ARG A 235 -20.29 -18.08 7.88
C ARG A 235 -21.01 -18.19 6.54
N LEU A 236 -20.96 -17.14 5.72
CA LEU A 236 -21.75 -17.03 4.49
C LEU A 236 -20.92 -17.12 3.21
N GLY A 237 -19.61 -16.92 3.30
CA GLY A 237 -18.67 -17.04 2.19
C GLY A 237 -18.28 -18.49 1.89
N SER A 238 -17.30 -18.66 1.02
CA SER A 238 -16.82 -20.00 0.65
C SER A 238 -16.13 -20.68 1.84
N ARG A 239 -16.40 -21.98 2.02
CA ARG A 239 -15.74 -22.80 3.03
C ARG A 239 -14.22 -22.83 2.82
N ASP A 240 -13.79 -22.94 1.57
CA ASP A 240 -12.37 -23.01 1.18
C ASP A 240 -11.73 -21.61 1.06
N GLY A 241 -12.53 -20.55 1.18
CA GLY A 241 -12.09 -19.16 1.18
C GLY A 241 -12.12 -18.55 2.58
N ASP A 242 -13.18 -17.81 2.91
CA ASP A 242 -13.26 -16.99 4.12
C ASP A 242 -13.17 -17.79 5.42
N ALA A 243 -13.81 -18.98 5.47
CA ALA A 243 -13.78 -19.82 6.66
C ALA A 243 -12.38 -20.43 6.88
N ALA A 244 -11.76 -20.92 5.81
CA ALA A 244 -10.39 -21.45 5.83
C ALA A 244 -9.39 -20.35 6.22
N LEU A 245 -9.49 -19.16 5.62
CA LEU A 245 -8.64 -18.02 5.96
C LEU A 245 -8.80 -17.64 7.43
N ARG A 246 -10.04 -17.47 7.92
CA ARG A 246 -10.28 -17.18 9.34
C ARG A 246 -9.67 -18.26 10.25
N GLY A 247 -9.82 -19.53 9.90
CA GLY A 247 -9.22 -20.65 10.62
C GLY A 247 -7.69 -20.54 10.68
N ALA A 248 -7.05 -20.31 9.53
CA ALA A 248 -5.60 -20.15 9.42
C ALA A 248 -5.09 -18.98 10.26
N ILE A 249 -5.74 -17.82 10.18
CA ILE A 249 -5.33 -16.64 10.97
C ILE A 249 -5.48 -16.88 12.48
N ARG A 250 -6.56 -17.54 12.91
CA ARG A 250 -6.72 -17.92 14.33
C ARG A 250 -5.63 -18.88 14.78
N ALA A 251 -5.20 -19.81 13.92
CA ALA A 251 -4.11 -20.75 14.23
C ALA A 251 -2.74 -20.06 14.27
N THR A 252 -2.49 -19.07 13.41
CA THR A 252 -1.18 -18.41 13.30
C THR A 252 -1.01 -17.27 14.31
N LEU A 253 -1.98 -16.36 14.44
CA LEU A 253 -1.86 -15.18 15.32
C LEU A 253 -2.48 -15.42 16.70
N GLY A 254 -3.51 -16.27 16.78
CA GLY A 254 -4.24 -16.53 18.01
C GLY A 254 -3.38 -17.03 19.18
N PRO A 255 -2.46 -17.99 19.01
CA PRO A 255 -1.64 -18.49 20.11
C PRO A 255 -0.79 -17.40 20.77
N ALA A 256 -0.12 -16.55 20.00
CA ALA A 256 0.70 -15.47 20.53
C ALA A 256 -0.16 -14.42 21.27
N ILE A 257 -1.26 -14.00 20.64
CA ILE A 257 -2.14 -12.95 21.16
C ILE A 257 -2.92 -13.42 22.39
N ASN A 258 -3.59 -14.57 22.33
CA ASN A 258 -4.36 -15.13 23.45
C ASN A 258 -3.43 -15.69 24.53
N GLY A 259 -2.23 -16.16 24.16
CA GLY A 259 -1.19 -16.54 25.10
C GLY A 259 -0.74 -15.36 25.94
N TRP A 260 -0.53 -14.19 25.33
CA TRP A 260 -0.24 -12.95 26.04
C TRP A 260 -1.46 -12.43 26.83
N ALA A 261 -2.59 -12.21 26.16
CA ALA A 261 -3.77 -11.58 26.77
C ALA A 261 -4.30 -12.42 27.93
N GLY A 262 -4.34 -13.74 27.78
CA GLY A 262 -4.85 -14.62 28.82
C GLY A 262 -3.95 -14.71 30.06
N SER A 263 -2.77 -14.06 30.12
CA SER A 263 -2.00 -14.03 31.36
C SER A 263 -2.77 -13.32 32.47
N ASP A 264 -3.62 -12.36 32.11
CA ASP A 264 -4.54 -11.66 33.00
C ASP A 264 -5.96 -11.80 32.44
N MET A 265 -6.72 -12.78 32.95
CA MET A 265 -8.06 -13.11 32.45
C MET A 265 -9.07 -11.97 32.63
N ILE A 266 -8.93 -11.17 33.70
CA ILE A 266 -9.79 -10.01 33.94
C ILE A 266 -9.49 -8.94 32.88
N ALA A 267 -8.22 -8.62 32.68
CA ALA A 267 -7.81 -7.63 31.68
C ALA A 267 -8.18 -8.08 30.25
N MET A 268 -8.01 -9.37 29.91
CA MET A 268 -8.42 -9.95 28.62
C MET A 268 -9.92 -9.78 28.39
N THR A 269 -10.73 -10.15 29.38
CA THR A 269 -12.20 -10.05 29.28
C THR A 269 -12.62 -8.59 29.09
N ASN A 270 -12.01 -7.66 29.81
CA ASN A 270 -12.27 -6.22 29.65
C ASN A 270 -11.86 -5.70 28.26
N LEU A 271 -10.73 -6.17 27.71
CA LEU A 271 -10.29 -5.80 26.38
C LEU A 271 -11.22 -6.33 25.28
N MET A 272 -11.70 -7.57 25.42
CA MET A 272 -12.68 -8.14 24.50
C MET A 272 -14.00 -7.34 24.52
N LYS A 273 -14.44 -6.91 25.70
CA LYS A 273 -15.62 -6.03 25.83
C LYS A 273 -15.40 -4.66 25.17
N GLN A 274 -14.24 -4.04 25.36
CA GLN A 274 -13.90 -2.78 24.69
C GLN A 274 -13.89 -2.95 23.16
N ALA A 275 -13.27 -4.03 22.64
CA ALA A 275 -13.28 -4.35 21.22
C ALA A 275 -14.70 -4.58 20.67
N SER A 276 -15.57 -5.26 21.43
CA SER A 276 -16.98 -5.46 21.08
C SER A 276 -17.76 -4.13 21.03
N THR A 277 -17.60 -3.28 22.04
CA THR A 277 -18.23 -1.95 22.09
C THR A 277 -17.76 -1.08 20.93
N PHE A 278 -16.45 -1.08 20.64
CA PHE A 278 -15.90 -0.38 19.49
C PHE A 278 -16.46 -0.89 18.16
N GLU A 279 -16.48 -2.22 17.95
CA GLU A 279 -16.98 -2.80 16.71
C GLU A 279 -18.44 -2.43 16.48
N ALA A 280 -19.27 -2.45 17.52
CA ALA A 280 -20.69 -2.14 17.43
C ALA A 280 -20.98 -0.71 16.95
N ARG A 281 -20.11 0.26 17.26
CA ARG A 281 -20.23 1.66 16.83
C ARG A 281 -19.54 1.98 15.51
N ALA A 282 -18.52 1.20 15.14
CA ALA A 282 -17.74 1.46 13.95
C ALA A 282 -18.54 1.09 12.68
N PRO A 283 -18.39 1.85 11.57
CA PRO A 283 -19.04 1.51 10.31
C PRO A 283 -18.66 0.09 9.85
N VAL A 284 -19.61 -0.58 9.20
CA VAL A 284 -19.41 -1.91 8.62
C VAL A 284 -18.97 -1.75 7.18
N TYR A 285 -17.99 -2.54 6.76
CA TYR A 285 -17.60 -2.64 5.36
C TYR A 285 -18.81 -2.97 4.47
N SER A 286 -18.96 -2.18 3.41
CA SER A 286 -20.15 -2.23 2.54
C SER A 286 -20.21 -3.49 1.67
N GLY A 287 -19.06 -4.14 1.42
CA GLY A 287 -18.98 -5.40 0.70
C GLY A 287 -19.55 -6.59 1.47
N ARG A 288 -19.85 -7.66 0.73
CA ARG A 288 -20.36 -8.94 1.24
C ARG A 288 -19.97 -10.09 0.31
N PRO A 289 -19.98 -11.37 0.75
CA PRO A 289 -19.67 -12.49 -0.13
C PRO A 289 -20.60 -12.55 -1.35
N ALA A 290 -20.07 -13.02 -2.49
CA ALA A 290 -20.82 -13.14 -3.73
C ALA A 290 -22.07 -14.01 -3.55
N GLY A 291 -23.21 -13.58 -4.11
CA GLY A 291 -24.48 -14.29 -4.01
C GLY A 291 -25.22 -14.14 -2.67
N VAL A 292 -24.62 -13.50 -1.65
CA VAL A 292 -25.30 -13.22 -0.38
C VAL A 292 -26.23 -12.02 -0.53
N SER A 293 -27.48 -12.14 -0.08
CA SER A 293 -28.44 -11.03 -0.09
C SER A 293 -28.14 -10.02 1.03
N ALA A 294 -28.57 -8.77 0.86
CA ALA A 294 -28.39 -7.74 1.88
C ALA A 294 -29.02 -8.12 3.24
N ALA A 295 -30.20 -8.77 3.22
CA ALA A 295 -30.88 -9.21 4.42
C ALA A 295 -30.13 -10.33 5.15
N ALA A 296 -29.63 -11.34 4.41
CA ALA A 296 -28.82 -12.41 4.99
C ALA A 296 -27.50 -11.86 5.58
N TRP A 297 -26.89 -10.90 4.89
CA TRP A 297 -25.70 -10.20 5.37
C TRP A 297 -25.95 -9.46 6.68
N ALA A 298 -27.00 -8.64 6.73
CA ALA A 298 -27.38 -7.90 7.94
C ALA A 298 -27.69 -8.83 9.12
N ALA A 299 -28.39 -9.95 8.88
CA ALA A 299 -28.69 -10.96 9.89
C ALA A 299 -27.41 -11.63 10.44
N ALA A 300 -26.45 -11.95 9.58
CA ALA A 300 -25.17 -12.53 10.01
C ALA A 300 -24.32 -11.54 10.82
N ILE A 301 -24.29 -10.26 10.45
CA ILE A 301 -23.63 -9.21 11.25
C ILE A 301 -24.29 -9.09 12.62
N ALA A 302 -25.62 -8.97 12.67
CA ALA A 302 -26.36 -8.86 13.93
C ALA A 302 -26.10 -10.05 14.85
N ARG A 303 -26.06 -11.27 14.29
CA ARG A 303 -25.71 -12.48 15.01
C ARG A 303 -24.28 -12.45 15.55
N SER A 304 -23.28 -12.13 14.72
CA SER A 304 -21.88 -12.01 15.14
C SER A 304 -21.72 -11.06 16.34
N ARG A 305 -22.39 -9.90 16.26
CA ARG A 305 -22.41 -8.90 17.34
C ARG A 305 -23.06 -9.43 18.62
N ALA A 306 -24.16 -10.18 18.52
CA ALA A 306 -24.81 -10.79 19.68
C ALA A 306 -23.92 -11.87 20.33
N ASP A 307 -23.27 -12.70 19.51
CA ASP A 307 -22.36 -13.78 19.93
C ASP A 307 -21.11 -13.21 20.62
N HIS A 308 -20.69 -11.99 20.28
CA HIS A 308 -19.55 -11.29 20.91
C HIS A 308 -19.94 -10.18 21.89
N SER A 309 -21.22 -10.03 22.21
CA SER A 309 -21.68 -8.96 23.11
C SER A 309 -21.08 -9.10 24.51
N ALA A 310 -20.96 -7.99 25.24
CA ALA A 310 -20.46 -7.98 26.62
C ALA A 310 -21.19 -9.01 27.51
N ARG A 311 -22.51 -9.16 27.35
CA ARG A 311 -23.31 -10.17 28.07
C ARG A 311 -22.90 -11.61 27.74
N THR A 312 -22.60 -11.90 26.47
CA THR A 312 -22.13 -13.24 26.09
C THR A 312 -20.72 -13.49 26.61
N LEU A 313 -19.85 -12.48 26.57
CA LEU A 313 -18.51 -12.54 27.16
C LEU A 313 -18.56 -12.75 28.68
N ASP A 314 -19.44 -12.06 29.39
CA ASP A 314 -19.64 -12.23 30.85
C ASP A 314 -20.09 -13.65 31.23
N ARG A 315 -20.89 -14.30 30.37
CA ARG A 315 -21.30 -15.70 30.58
C ARG A 315 -20.19 -16.69 30.25
N ALA A 316 -19.40 -16.42 29.20
CA ALA A 316 -18.34 -17.31 28.74
C ALA A 316 -17.07 -17.21 29.61
N MET A 317 -16.78 -16.02 30.14
CA MET A 317 -15.60 -15.71 30.95
C MET A 317 -16.05 -14.87 32.16
N PRO A 318 -16.76 -15.48 33.13
CA PRO A 318 -17.25 -14.75 34.29
C PRO A 318 -16.09 -14.20 35.12
N ASN A 319 -16.27 -12.97 35.64
CA ASN A 319 -15.37 -12.39 36.64
C ASN A 319 -15.64 -12.99 38.03
N ASP A 320 -15.61 -14.32 38.10
CA ASP A 320 -15.79 -15.12 39.30
C ASP A 320 -14.41 -15.65 39.77
N PRO A 321 -14.08 -15.55 41.07
CA PRO A 321 -12.77 -15.98 41.57
C PRO A 321 -12.43 -17.45 41.25
N LYS A 322 -13.42 -18.35 41.26
CA LYS A 322 -13.18 -19.77 40.96
C LYS A 322 -12.87 -19.97 39.48
N PHE A 323 -13.61 -19.33 38.58
CA PHE A 323 -13.31 -19.38 37.14
C PHE A 323 -11.89 -18.88 36.84
N ILE A 324 -11.50 -17.78 37.47
CA ILE A 324 -10.16 -17.18 37.29
C ILE A 324 -9.08 -18.13 37.82
N ASP A 325 -9.25 -18.71 39.01
CA ASP A 325 -8.27 -19.66 39.58
C ASP A 325 -8.14 -20.93 38.72
N ASP A 326 -9.26 -21.48 38.25
CA ASP A 326 -9.25 -22.65 37.36
C ASP A 326 -8.53 -22.34 36.03
N ALA A 327 -8.79 -21.17 35.43
CA ALA A 327 -8.12 -20.71 34.22
C ALA A 327 -6.62 -20.52 34.43
N ASP A 328 -6.22 -19.85 35.52
CA ASP A 328 -4.82 -19.63 35.90
C ASP A 328 -4.09 -20.96 36.14
N LYS A 329 -4.72 -21.91 36.83
CA LYS A 329 -4.17 -23.25 37.05
C LYS A 329 -3.96 -23.98 35.73
N ALA A 330 -4.96 -24.00 34.84
CA ALA A 330 -4.84 -24.63 33.53
C ALA A 330 -3.70 -24.00 32.71
N ARG A 331 -3.56 -22.67 32.75
CA ARG A 331 -2.47 -21.96 32.06
C ARG A 331 -1.09 -22.35 32.60
N ARG A 332 -0.91 -22.35 33.93
CA ARG A 332 0.36 -22.78 34.56
C ARG A 332 0.73 -24.22 34.18
N GLN A 333 -0.24 -25.13 34.15
CA GLN A 333 -0.04 -26.53 33.75
C GLN A 333 0.43 -26.67 32.29
N ASN A 334 0.05 -25.73 31.43
CA ASN A 334 0.46 -25.69 30.02
C ASN A 334 1.70 -24.80 29.76
N GLY A 335 2.41 -24.38 30.82
CA GLY A 335 3.59 -23.53 30.70
C GLY A 335 3.30 -22.09 30.24
N LEU A 336 2.04 -21.64 30.33
CA LEU A 336 1.64 -20.29 29.96
C LEU A 336 1.75 -19.33 31.15
N SER A 337 2.15 -18.09 30.87
CA SER A 337 2.24 -17.03 31.87
C SER A 337 0.89 -16.72 32.52
N VAL A 338 0.92 -16.41 33.81
CA VAL A 338 -0.21 -15.94 34.62
C VAL A 338 0.20 -14.71 35.41
N GLY A 339 -0.71 -13.76 35.57
CA GLY A 339 -0.51 -12.48 36.21
C GLY A 339 -0.61 -11.29 35.23
N PRO A 340 -0.42 -10.07 35.73
CA PRO A 340 -0.60 -8.84 34.96
C PRO A 340 0.18 -8.85 33.64
N TRP A 341 -0.40 -8.25 32.61
CA TRP A 341 0.23 -8.15 31.30
C TRP A 341 1.61 -7.50 31.38
N LYS A 342 2.61 -8.19 30.83
CA LYS A 342 3.96 -7.67 30.60
C LYS A 342 4.09 -7.25 29.14
N ASN A 343 4.95 -6.28 28.85
CA ASN A 343 5.23 -5.81 27.47
C ASN A 343 3.94 -5.44 26.71
N ARG A 344 3.08 -4.62 27.33
CA ARG A 344 1.79 -4.21 26.75
C ARG A 344 1.95 -3.46 25.42
N GLY A 345 3.09 -2.79 25.24
CA GLY A 345 3.29 -1.87 24.13
C GLY A 345 2.68 -0.50 24.40
N GLN A 346 2.08 0.08 23.37
CA GLN A 346 1.42 1.37 23.47
C GLN A 346 -0.01 1.20 23.99
N PRO A 347 -0.51 2.13 24.82
CA PRO A 347 -1.90 2.06 25.27
C PRO A 347 -2.86 2.18 24.09
N LEU A 348 -4.06 1.62 24.24
CA LEU A 348 -5.16 1.85 23.28
C LEU A 348 -5.44 3.34 23.13
N ASP A 349 -5.78 3.75 21.91
CA ASP A 349 -6.28 5.10 21.66
C ASP A 349 -7.57 5.30 22.48
N PRO A 350 -7.73 6.44 23.20
CA PRO A 350 -8.97 6.72 23.94
C PRO A 350 -10.23 6.66 23.07
N SER A 351 -10.13 7.00 21.79
CA SER A 351 -11.24 6.93 20.82
C SER A 351 -11.66 5.49 20.48
N TRP A 352 -10.90 4.48 20.90
CA TRP A 352 -11.25 3.06 20.71
C TRP A 352 -11.96 2.44 21.91
N ARG A 353 -12.02 3.14 23.05
CA ARG A 353 -12.64 2.64 24.28
C ARG A 353 -14.14 2.83 24.33
#